data_AF-A0A3B8WSB9-F1
#
_entry.id   AF-A0A3B8WSB9-F1
#
_cell.length_a   1.000
_cell.length_b   1.000
_cell.length_c   1.000
_cell.angle_alpha   90.00
_cell.angle_beta   90.00
_cell.angle_gamma   90.00
#
_symmetry.space_group_name_H-M   'P 1'
#
loop_
_entity.id
_entity.type
_entity.pdbx_description
1 polymer ?
#
loop_
_entity_poly.entity_id
_entity_poly.type
_entity_poly.pdbx_seq_one_letter_code
_entity_poly.pdbx_strand_id
1 'polypeptide(L)'
;DPIMPQYLQELVTWTAIGARTTESQTHREMASGLSTPVGFKNGTDGNVEVAVNAMKSVSSPHNFLGINADGLSAVIRTRGNRYGHVVLRGGHDGPNYQQEAVTACQKQLEKASLASNVVVDCSHANSGKNPEQQPAVMS
;
A
#
# COMPACT_ATOMS: atom_id res chain seq x y z
N ASP A 1 7.79 -10.05 -2.25
CA ASP A 1 8.32 -10.92 -3.32
C ASP A 1 7.60 -10.55 -4.61
N PRO A 2 8.33 -10.06 -5.64
CA PRO A 2 7.74 -9.64 -6.92
C PRO A 2 7.31 -10.78 -7.85
N ILE A 3 7.66 -12.03 -7.54
CA ILE A 3 7.38 -13.19 -8.40
C ILE A 3 6.04 -13.86 -8.05
N MET A 4 5.68 -13.88 -6.77
CA MET A 4 4.44 -14.51 -6.28
C MET A 4 3.15 -14.14 -7.03
N PRO A 5 2.93 -12.88 -7.49
CA PRO A 5 1.72 -12.56 -8.25
C PRO A 5 1.49 -13.42 -9.49
N GLN A 6 2.54 -13.89 -10.17
CA GLN A 6 2.38 -14.74 -11.38
C GLN A 6 1.70 -16.08 -11.10
N TYR A 7 1.71 -16.54 -9.84
CA TYR A 7 1.14 -17.82 -9.43
C TYR A 7 -0.22 -17.68 -8.74
N LEU A 8 -0.49 -16.55 -8.09
CA LEU A 8 -1.62 -16.41 -7.16
C LEU A 8 -2.57 -15.26 -7.50
N GLN A 9 -2.20 -14.33 -8.40
CA GLN A 9 -2.97 -13.10 -8.58
C GLN A 9 -4.43 -13.32 -9.02
N GLU A 10 -4.71 -14.41 -9.73
CA GLU A 10 -6.07 -14.75 -10.17
C GLU A 10 -7.02 -15.08 -9.01
N LEU A 11 -6.47 -15.40 -7.84
CA LEU A 11 -7.21 -15.74 -6.62
C LEU A 11 -7.23 -14.59 -5.60
N VAL A 12 -6.55 -13.47 -5.89
CA VAL A 12 -6.35 -12.36 -4.94
C VAL A 12 -7.15 -11.15 -5.38
N THR A 13 -8.13 -10.74 -4.57
CA THR A 13 -9.00 -9.58 -4.86
C THR A 13 -8.48 -8.25 -4.31
N TRP A 14 -7.51 -8.28 -3.40
CA TRP A 14 -6.90 -7.09 -2.79
C TRP A 14 -5.50 -7.43 -2.27
N THR A 15 -4.54 -6.52 -2.43
CA THR A 15 -3.15 -6.73 -1.99
C THR A 15 -2.67 -5.60 -1.07
N ALA A 16 -1.94 -5.94 0.00
CA ALA A 16 -1.22 -4.97 0.81
C ALA A 16 0.26 -4.92 0.42
N ILE A 17 0.80 -3.71 0.30
CA ILE A 17 2.25 -3.45 0.35
C ILE A 17 2.59 -2.99 1.77
N GLY A 18 3.53 -3.70 2.40
CA GLY A 18 3.87 -3.50 3.80
C GLY A 18 4.69 -2.23 4.04
N ALA A 19 4.69 -1.74 5.30
CA ALA A 19 5.35 -0.49 5.69
C ALA A 19 6.85 -0.41 5.33
N ARG A 20 7.55 -1.55 5.28
CA ARG A 20 8.98 -1.64 4.93
C ARG A 20 9.25 -1.72 3.43
N THR A 21 8.21 -1.93 2.62
CA THR A 21 8.32 -2.11 1.17
C THR A 21 7.49 -1.11 0.39
N THR A 22 6.66 -0.28 1.02
CA THR A 22 5.96 0.85 0.39
C THR A 22 6.93 1.80 -0.33
N GLU A 23 8.12 1.99 0.21
CA GLU A 23 9.20 2.79 -0.39
C GLU A 23 10.00 2.08 -1.47
N SER A 24 9.90 0.74 -1.55
CA SER A 24 10.67 -0.07 -2.48
C SER A 24 10.16 0.12 -3.90
N GLN A 25 11.03 0.59 -4.78
CA GLN A 25 10.72 0.76 -6.19
C GLN A 25 10.26 -0.54 -6.85
N THR A 26 10.92 -1.68 -6.56
CA THR A 26 10.52 -2.99 -7.07
C THR A 26 9.08 -3.36 -6.69
N HIS A 27 8.64 -3.01 -5.48
CA HIS A 27 7.26 -3.28 -5.06
C HIS A 27 6.25 -2.32 -5.71
N ARG A 28 6.64 -1.07 -5.96
CA ARG A 28 5.81 -0.10 -6.71
C ARG A 28 5.64 -0.52 -8.17
N GLU A 29 6.73 -0.93 -8.81
CA GLU A 29 6.75 -1.49 -10.16
C GLU A 29 5.81 -2.69 -10.27
N MET A 30 5.96 -3.68 -9.38
CA MET A 30 5.05 -4.83 -9.30
C MET A 30 3.59 -4.40 -9.10
N ALA A 31 3.32 -3.55 -8.11
CA ALA A 31 1.96 -3.11 -7.77
C ALA A 31 1.27 -2.33 -8.90
N SER A 32 2.03 -1.63 -9.75
CA SER A 32 1.51 -0.94 -10.93
C SER A 32 0.95 -1.90 -12.00
N GLY A 33 1.34 -3.17 -11.96
CA GLY A 33 0.89 -4.23 -12.88
C GLY A 33 -0.22 -5.11 -12.33
N LEU A 34 -0.57 -4.99 -11.05
CA LEU A 34 -1.63 -5.79 -10.45
C LEU A 34 -3.00 -5.38 -11.01
N SER A 35 -3.84 -6.38 -11.28
CA SER A 35 -5.21 -6.18 -11.78
C SER A 35 -6.22 -5.87 -10.67
N THR A 36 -5.77 -5.76 -9.43
CA THR A 36 -6.60 -5.58 -8.23
C THR A 36 -6.18 -4.34 -7.43
N PRO A 37 -7.06 -3.84 -6.52
CA PRO A 37 -6.72 -2.73 -5.63
C PRO A 37 -5.53 -3.05 -4.71
N VAL A 38 -4.71 -2.03 -4.45
CA VAL A 38 -3.48 -2.17 -3.65
C VAL A 38 -3.48 -1.17 -2.50
N GLY A 39 -3.39 -1.67 -1.27
CA GLY A 39 -3.23 -0.86 -0.07
C GLY A 39 -1.77 -0.65 0.28
N PHE A 40 -1.31 0.59 0.34
CA PHE A 40 0.05 0.94 0.76
C PHE A 40 0.06 1.34 2.22
N LYS A 41 0.74 0.55 3.07
CA LYS A 41 0.93 0.91 4.48
C LYS A 41 1.83 2.14 4.63
N ASN A 42 1.48 3.04 5.54
CA ASN A 42 2.38 4.13 5.94
C ASN A 42 3.71 3.58 6.51
N GLY A 43 4.75 4.41 6.52
CA GLY A 43 6.08 4.06 7.02
C GLY A 43 6.06 3.59 8.48
N THR A 44 7.07 2.82 8.91
CA THR A 44 7.12 2.30 10.30
C THR A 44 7.24 3.38 11.37
N ASP A 45 7.72 4.55 10.99
CA ASP A 45 7.75 5.78 11.77
C ASP A 45 6.37 6.44 11.90
N GLY A 46 5.44 6.17 10.98
CA GLY A 46 4.13 6.81 10.91
C GLY A 46 3.95 7.65 9.64
N ASN A 47 5.00 7.79 8.81
CA ASN A 47 5.00 8.71 7.68
C ASN A 47 4.05 8.24 6.58
N VAL A 48 2.99 9.02 6.36
CA VAL A 48 1.97 8.80 5.33
C VAL A 48 2.47 9.17 3.94
N GLU A 49 3.42 10.11 3.83
CA GLU A 49 3.95 10.60 2.55
C GLU A 49 4.55 9.46 1.72
N VAL A 50 5.14 8.46 2.39
CA VAL A 50 5.69 7.24 1.77
C VAL A 50 4.61 6.49 0.98
N ALA A 51 3.42 6.34 1.55
CA ALA A 51 2.27 5.70 0.91
C ALA A 51 1.68 6.56 -0.20
N VAL A 52 1.58 7.89 0.01
CA VAL A 52 1.12 8.85 -1.00
C VAL A 52 2.03 8.81 -2.24
N ASN A 53 3.35 8.81 -2.04
CA ASN A 53 4.33 8.73 -3.12
C ASN A 53 4.28 7.38 -3.85
N ALA A 54 4.03 6.30 -3.12
CA ALA A 54 3.80 4.99 -3.74
C ALA A 54 2.55 5.02 -4.63
N MET A 55 1.43 5.56 -4.15
CA MET A 55 0.19 5.70 -4.92
C MET A 55 0.38 6.52 -6.20
N LYS A 56 1.12 7.64 -6.12
CA LYS A 56 1.49 8.43 -7.31
C LYS A 56 2.28 7.59 -8.30
N SER A 57 3.34 6.93 -7.83
CA SER A 57 4.21 6.11 -8.68
C SER A 57 3.42 5.00 -9.38
N VAL A 58 2.61 4.23 -8.65
CA VAL A 58 1.91 3.08 -9.23
C VAL A 58 0.77 3.47 -10.15
N SER A 59 0.24 4.69 -10.05
CA SER A 59 -0.79 5.19 -10.98
C SER A 59 -0.30 5.33 -12.42
N SER A 60 1.02 5.30 -12.64
CA SER A 60 1.66 5.44 -13.95
C SER A 60 2.21 4.10 -14.48
N PRO A 61 2.41 3.94 -15.80
CA PRO A 61 3.11 2.81 -16.40
C PRO A 61 4.55 2.65 -15.90
N HIS A 62 4.99 1.40 -15.69
CA HIS A 62 6.38 1.02 -15.38
C HIS A 62 6.90 -0.01 -16.38
N ASN A 63 8.23 -0.09 -16.49
CA ASN A 63 8.93 -1.17 -17.19
C ASN A 63 9.98 -1.76 -16.24
N PHE A 64 9.98 -3.08 -16.04
CA PHE A 64 10.92 -3.74 -15.12
C PHE A 64 11.19 -5.19 -15.52
N LEU A 65 12.22 -5.81 -14.94
CA LEU A 65 12.55 -7.22 -15.15
C LEU A 65 11.72 -8.11 -14.22
N GLY A 66 11.07 -9.13 -14.79
CA GLY A 66 10.30 -10.14 -14.07
C GLY A 66 10.33 -11.48 -14.80
N ILE A 67 9.32 -12.31 -14.59
CA ILE A 67 9.12 -13.58 -15.31
C ILE A 67 7.80 -13.57 -16.09
N ASN A 68 7.75 -14.28 -17.21
CA ASN A 68 6.52 -14.53 -17.96
C ASN A 68 5.76 -15.76 -17.42
N ALA A 69 4.63 -16.11 -18.05
CA ALA A 69 3.82 -17.28 -17.66
C ALA A 69 4.56 -18.63 -17.79
N ASP A 70 5.61 -18.71 -18.61
CA ASP A 70 6.45 -19.90 -18.77
C ASP A 70 7.60 -19.96 -17.74
N GLY A 71 7.70 -18.97 -16.85
CA GLY A 71 8.77 -18.86 -15.86
C GLY A 71 10.10 -18.32 -16.41
N LEU A 72 10.12 -17.80 -17.63
CA LEU A 72 11.31 -17.23 -18.27
C LEU A 72 11.44 -15.74 -17.97
N SER A 73 12.68 -15.26 -17.82
CA SER A 73 12.97 -13.83 -17.62
C SER A 73 12.42 -12.98 -18.76
N ALA A 74 11.71 -11.91 -18.42
CA ALA A 74 11.07 -11.01 -19.37
C ALA A 74 11.05 -9.55 -18.89
N VAL A 75 10.94 -8.62 -19.84
CA VAL A 75 10.61 -7.22 -19.54
C VAL A 75 9.10 -7.09 -19.41
N ILE A 76 8.64 -6.75 -18.22
CA ILE A 76 7.23 -6.52 -17.90
C ILE A 76 6.91 -5.04 -18.13
N ARG A 77 5.80 -4.78 -18.81
CA ARG A 77 5.27 -3.43 -19.04
C ARG A 77 3.89 -3.32 -18.43
N THR A 78 3.71 -2.38 -17.53
CA THR A 78 2.42 -2.17 -16.83
C THR A 78 1.70 -0.97 -17.40
N ARG A 79 0.38 -0.89 -17.18
CA ARG A 79 -0.44 0.26 -17.56
C ARG A 79 -0.60 1.28 -16.43
N GLY A 80 -0.03 0.99 -15.26
CA GLY A 80 -0.35 1.65 -14.01
C GLY A 80 -1.61 1.08 -13.35
N ASN A 81 -1.72 1.31 -12.05
CA ASN A 81 -2.81 0.89 -11.20
C ASN A 81 -3.37 2.10 -10.44
N ARG A 82 -4.54 2.57 -10.87
CA ARG A 82 -5.24 3.72 -10.27
C ARG A 82 -6.01 3.39 -8.99
N TYR A 83 -6.02 2.12 -8.57
CA TYR A 83 -6.80 1.63 -7.43
C TYR A 83 -5.97 1.53 -6.14
N GLY A 84 -4.86 2.29 -6.08
CA GLY A 84 -4.06 2.46 -4.88
C GLY A 84 -4.82 3.21 -3.79
N HIS A 85 -4.57 2.88 -2.52
CA HIS A 85 -5.10 3.60 -1.35
C HIS A 85 -4.14 3.47 -0.16
N VAL A 86 -4.29 4.36 0.83
CA VAL A 86 -3.46 4.35 2.03
C VAL A 86 -4.01 3.36 3.06
N VAL A 87 -3.11 2.67 3.75
CA VAL A 87 -3.41 1.87 4.94
C VAL A 87 -2.70 2.50 6.15
N LEU A 88 -3.48 3.11 7.04
CA LEU A 88 -3.00 3.69 8.31
C LEU A 88 -2.82 2.58 9.33
N ARG A 89 -1.60 2.39 9.86
CA ARG A 89 -1.21 1.24 10.71
C ARG A 89 -0.41 1.63 11.96
N GLY A 90 -0.45 2.90 12.31
CA GLY A 90 0.36 3.55 13.34
C GLY A 90 1.83 3.70 12.92
N GLY A 91 2.65 4.20 13.84
CA GLY A 91 4.09 4.39 13.68
C GLY A 91 4.84 4.24 15.00
N HIS A 92 6.13 4.57 14.99
CA HIS A 92 6.91 4.69 16.22
C HIS A 92 6.38 5.82 17.11
N ASP A 93 5.83 6.87 16.49
CA ASP A 93 5.25 8.03 17.18
C ASP A 93 3.87 7.73 17.78
N GLY A 94 3.33 6.52 17.54
CA GLY A 94 2.08 6.04 18.11
C GLY A 94 1.00 5.70 17.09
N PRO A 95 -0.24 5.47 17.55
CA PRO A 95 -1.38 5.19 16.69
C PRO A 95 -1.75 6.38 15.78
N ASN A 96 -2.33 6.09 14.62
CA ASN A 96 -2.80 7.09 13.65
C ASN A 96 -4.19 6.75 13.07
N TYR A 97 -5.07 6.18 13.91
CA TYR A 97 -6.44 5.81 13.54
C TYR A 97 -7.49 6.87 13.90
N GLN A 98 -7.10 7.89 14.68
CA GLN A 98 -8.01 8.93 15.14
C GLN A 98 -8.51 9.80 13.99
N GLN A 99 -9.63 10.49 14.21
CA GLN A 99 -10.27 11.34 13.20
C GLN A 99 -9.31 12.38 12.62
N GLU A 100 -8.46 12.98 13.45
CA GLU A 100 -7.47 13.97 13.04
C GLU A 100 -6.45 13.38 12.07
N ALA A 101 -5.97 12.17 12.34
CA ALA A 101 -5.00 11.47 11.50
C ALA A 101 -5.61 11.06 10.14
N VAL A 102 -6.85 10.54 10.15
CA VAL A 102 -7.58 10.21 8.92
C VAL A 102 -7.82 11.47 8.08
N THR A 103 -8.27 12.55 8.71
CA THR A 103 -8.50 13.84 8.03
C THR A 103 -7.22 14.41 7.45
N ALA A 104 -6.10 14.34 8.18
CA ALA A 104 -4.80 14.78 7.70
C ALA A 104 -4.33 13.95 6.50
N CYS A 105 -4.52 12.62 6.54
CA CYS A 105 -4.22 11.73 5.42
C CYS A 105 -5.06 12.09 4.18
N GLN A 106 -6.37 12.29 4.33
CA GLN A 106 -7.26 12.67 3.24
C GLN A 106 -6.83 14.00 2.59
N LYS A 107 -6.50 15.01 3.40
CA LYS A 107 -5.96 16.29 2.90
C LYS A 107 -4.67 16.13 2.10
N GLN A 108 -3.76 15.24 2.52
CA GLN A 108 -2.54 14.94 1.77
C GLN A 108 -2.84 14.27 0.42
N LEU A 109 -3.82 13.35 0.39
CA LEU A 109 -4.27 12.68 -0.84
C LEU A 109 -4.92 13.68 -1.81
N GLU A 110 -5.77 14.57 -1.32
CA GLU A 110 -6.41 15.64 -2.11
C GLU A 110 -5.36 16.58 -2.70
N LYS A 111 -4.41 17.05 -1.88
CA LYS A 111 -3.28 17.87 -2.35
C LYS A 111 -2.44 17.15 -3.42
N ALA A 112 -2.37 15.83 -3.35
CA ALA A 112 -1.71 14.97 -4.32
C ALA A 112 -2.56 14.64 -5.56
N SER A 113 -3.82 15.11 -5.64
CA SER A 113 -4.79 14.74 -6.69
C SER A 113 -5.02 13.23 -6.79
N LEU A 114 -5.04 12.55 -5.64
CA LEU A 114 -5.32 11.12 -5.51
C LEU A 114 -6.69 10.89 -4.85
N ALA A 115 -7.25 9.70 -5.03
CA ALA A 115 -8.47 9.32 -4.34
C ALA A 115 -8.26 9.28 -2.82
N SER A 116 -9.14 9.94 -2.06
CA SER A 116 -9.10 10.06 -0.60
C SER A 116 -9.60 8.81 0.15
N ASN A 117 -9.33 7.62 -0.40
CA ASN A 117 -9.70 6.35 0.20
C ASN A 117 -8.64 5.94 1.22
N VAL A 118 -9.07 5.68 2.46
CA VAL A 118 -8.18 5.31 3.57
C VAL A 118 -8.72 4.06 4.24
N VAL A 119 -7.84 3.09 4.48
CA VAL A 119 -8.11 1.91 5.30
C VAL A 119 -7.36 2.07 6.62
N VAL A 120 -8.01 1.74 7.73
CA VAL A 120 -7.37 1.71 9.05
C VAL A 120 -7.08 0.26 9.43
N ASP A 121 -5.82 -0.06 9.65
CA ASP A 121 -5.35 -1.32 10.22
C ASP A 121 -5.48 -1.24 11.74
N CYS A 122 -6.42 -2.01 12.31
CA CYS A 122 -6.71 -1.99 13.74
C CYS A 122 -5.57 -2.57 14.59
N SER A 123 -4.62 -3.28 13.97
CA SER A 123 -3.53 -3.99 14.65
C SER A 123 -2.24 -3.16 14.68
N HIS A 124 -1.10 -3.84 14.74
CA HIS A 124 0.22 -3.24 14.60
C HIS A 124 0.48 -2.08 15.59
N ALA A 125 0.97 -0.94 15.11
CA ALA A 125 1.27 0.18 15.99
C ALA A 125 0.00 0.92 16.44
N ASN A 126 -1.12 0.76 15.73
CA ASN A 126 -2.40 1.30 16.17
C ASN A 126 -2.89 0.63 17.47
N SER A 127 -2.64 -0.67 17.63
CA SER A 127 -2.98 -1.40 18.86
C SER A 127 -1.85 -1.45 19.89
N GLY A 128 -0.74 -0.71 19.68
CA GLY A 128 0.45 -0.82 20.52
C GLY A 128 1.08 -2.23 20.50
N LYS A 129 0.87 -2.99 19.43
CA LYS A 129 1.18 -4.43 19.31
C LYS A 129 0.48 -5.32 20.34
N ASN A 130 -0.59 -4.84 20.95
CA ASN A 130 -1.47 -5.63 21.81
C ASN A 130 -2.73 -6.03 21.02
N PRO A 131 -2.98 -7.34 20.77
CA PRO A 131 -4.18 -7.78 20.07
C PRO A 131 -5.50 -7.42 20.76
N GLU A 132 -5.51 -7.32 22.10
CA GLU A 132 -6.69 -6.99 22.89
C GLU A 132 -7.15 -5.55 22.72
N GLN A 133 -6.29 -4.67 22.18
CA GLN A 133 -6.62 -3.28 21.89
C GLN A 133 -7.25 -3.08 20.51
N GLN A 134 -7.27 -4.10 19.64
CA GLN A 134 -7.85 -3.97 18.29
C GLN A 134 -9.34 -3.59 18.29
N PRO A 135 -10.21 -4.11 19.19
CA PRO A 135 -11.60 -3.68 19.27
C PRO A 135 -11.75 -2.19 19.60
N ALA A 136 -10.84 -1.63 20.42
CA ALA A 136 -10.85 -0.21 20.76
C ALA A 136 -10.40 0.70 19.61
N VAL A 137 -9.61 0.18 18.66
CA VAL A 137 -9.26 0.89 17.42
C VAL A 137 -10.42 0.89 16.42
N MET A 138 -11.24 -0.17 16.44
CA MET A 138 -12.37 -0.36 15.51
C MET A 138 -13.62 0.45 15.89
N SER A 139 -13.79 0.77 17.18
CA SER A 139 -14.94 1.48 17.74
C SER A 139 -14.91 2.98 17.45
#